data_AF-A0A1Z5JV16-F1
#
_entry.id   AF-A0A1Z5JV16-F1
#
_cell.length_a   1.000
_cell.length_b   1.000
_cell.length_c   1.000
_cell.angle_alpha   90.00
_cell.angle_beta   90.00
_cell.angle_gamma   90.00
#
_symmetry.space_group_name_H-M   'P 1'
#
loop_
_entity.id
_entity.type
_entity.pdbx_description
1 polymer ?
#
loop_
_entity_poly.entity_id
_entity_poly.type
_entity_poly.pdbx_seq_one_letter_code
_entity_poly.pdbx_strand_id
1 'polypeptide(L)'
;MATIRCQETIPSWRTLDRENPTAALQHRGLWTEAQILDAHTLYQKLTQCNDSYIKDYFDSSLKVLHQALRLYGAASVICSFNGGKDAVAILHLLRAALAHYYVENPHVLRYRPRVIYFDNPDEFPEILDFVRQSVEDYELEMIAFQRGVKFAEGLDVLVSNNCLDVSSSQTSPMAFVLGTRTTDPNAGDQGIFAPSSSYMPPFMRVNPILDWSYGHIWHFLRFFHLPYCSLYDQGYTSLGTVLDTLPCPALAVAGIHEGDGENNVPEYWPAYMLRDYDQERAGRIPRQKAKASNSTVQQTDLSSPESSSAHLSSYSIVKPTQNGVTVPVQAEDESCVSYQPDNDSPRTVGMLVIGDEILKGRTADTNTHAAAKALRKHNVHLKRVVVVSDDLEDICHEIQRLEQQVDIIITSGGVGPTHDDVTIKSVAAALQCDLELHDEMVDLLREKMNTDHSAELTEAQVKMATLPRTSKLRYLSENPKDWPVLQCQNIFILPGVPEFFEKKIENVAEYLSCQLERSEAYKVVLSVDENLIVSVLNKVVENHPSKAVYCLP
;
A
#
# COMPACT_ATOMS: atom_id res chain seq x y z
N MET A 1 -24.18 41.19 -16.02
CA MET A 1 -25.14 41.17 -14.90
C MET A 1 -25.78 39.79 -14.84
N ALA A 2 -25.17 38.89 -14.06
CA ALA A 2 -25.79 37.64 -13.65
C ALA A 2 -25.58 37.56 -12.14
N THR A 3 -26.55 38.11 -11.41
CA THR A 3 -26.62 38.05 -9.95
C THR A 3 -26.93 36.60 -9.59
N ILE A 4 -25.92 35.84 -9.18
CA ILE A 4 -26.12 34.46 -8.72
C ILE A 4 -26.47 34.53 -7.24
N ARG A 5 -27.71 34.17 -6.94
CA ARG A 5 -28.26 34.09 -5.58
C ARG A 5 -27.45 33.08 -4.76
N CYS A 6 -27.06 33.48 -3.55
CA CYS A 6 -26.67 32.57 -2.48
C CYS A 6 -27.75 31.50 -2.33
N GLN A 7 -27.43 30.24 -2.62
CA GLN A 7 -28.03 29.15 -1.86
C GLN A 7 -27.50 29.30 -0.43
N GLU A 8 -28.42 29.23 0.53
CA GLU A 8 -28.24 29.55 1.94
C GLU A 8 -26.91 29.01 2.49
N THR A 9 -25.95 29.91 2.67
CA THR A 9 -24.72 29.64 3.40
C THR A 9 -25.10 29.27 4.83
N ILE A 10 -24.64 28.10 5.29
CA ILE A 10 -24.70 27.72 6.70
C ILE A 10 -24.07 28.86 7.51
N PRO A 11 -24.74 29.40 8.54
CA PRO A 11 -24.30 30.62 9.23
C PRO A 11 -22.87 30.58 9.80
N SER A 12 -22.30 29.39 10.02
CA SER A 12 -20.95 29.16 10.55
C SER A 12 -19.85 28.98 9.49
N TRP A 13 -20.20 28.81 8.21
CA TRP A 13 -19.23 28.56 7.15
C TRP A 13 -18.76 29.87 6.54
N ARG A 14 -17.46 30.15 6.65
CA ARG A 14 -16.87 31.28 5.93
C ARG A 14 -16.45 30.85 4.56
N THR A 15 -17.25 31.24 3.60
CA THR A 15 -16.92 31.10 2.20
C THR A 15 -15.96 32.20 1.80
N LEU A 16 -14.77 31.82 1.33
CA LEU A 16 -13.80 32.77 0.77
C LEU A 16 -14.31 33.27 -0.59
N ASP A 17 -14.78 34.53 -0.63
CA ASP A 17 -15.05 35.24 -1.88
C ASP A 17 -13.72 35.71 -2.49
N ARG A 18 -13.53 35.48 -3.79
CA ARG A 18 -12.34 35.90 -4.54
C ARG A 18 -12.16 37.42 -4.53
N GLU A 19 -13.25 38.20 -4.37
CA GLU A 19 -13.19 39.66 -4.46
C GLU A 19 -12.73 40.35 -3.16
N ASN A 20 -12.84 39.70 -1.99
CA ASN A 20 -12.36 40.26 -0.72
C ASN A 20 -11.97 39.18 0.33
N PRO A 21 -10.91 38.40 0.09
CA PRO A 21 -10.52 37.28 0.96
C PRO A 21 -10.05 37.75 2.35
N THR A 22 -9.53 38.98 2.45
CA THR A 22 -8.87 39.50 3.66
C THR A 22 -9.83 39.69 4.84
N ALA A 23 -11.05 40.18 4.60
CA ALA A 23 -12.05 40.40 5.65
C ALA A 23 -12.52 39.07 6.29
N ALA A 24 -12.68 38.03 5.47
CA ALA A 24 -13.11 36.71 5.93
C ALA A 24 -12.04 35.95 6.73
N LEU A 25 -10.75 36.27 6.54
CA LEU A 25 -9.61 35.66 7.23
C LEU A 25 -9.18 36.40 8.51
N GLN A 26 -9.65 37.63 8.71
CA GLN A 26 -9.22 38.51 9.82
C GLN A 26 -10.09 38.38 11.08
N HIS A 27 -11.40 38.15 10.95
CA HIS A 27 -12.25 38.00 12.14
C HIS A 27 -12.03 36.60 12.74
N ARG A 28 -11.51 36.43 13.95
CA ARG A 28 -11.25 35.08 14.49
C ARG A 28 -12.07 34.82 15.73
N GLY A 29 -12.76 33.67 15.75
CA GLY A 29 -13.53 33.28 16.92
C GLY A 29 -12.59 32.86 18.05
N LEU A 30 -12.99 33.13 19.29
CA LEU A 30 -12.26 32.65 20.47
C LEU A 30 -13.01 31.47 21.10
N TRP A 31 -12.25 30.53 21.65
CA TRP A 31 -12.75 29.51 22.55
C TRP A 31 -13.01 30.10 23.93
N THR A 32 -14.11 29.65 24.53
CA THR A 32 -14.43 29.89 25.93
C THR A 32 -13.62 28.96 26.84
N GLU A 33 -13.59 29.26 28.14
CA GLU A 33 -12.92 28.39 29.11
C GLU A 33 -13.53 26.99 29.16
N ALA A 34 -14.85 26.87 29.03
CA ALA A 34 -15.54 25.59 28.99
C ALA A 34 -15.11 24.75 27.78
N GLN A 35 -14.95 25.37 26.61
CA GLN A 35 -14.51 24.68 25.39
C GLN A 35 -13.06 24.21 25.49
N ILE A 36 -12.19 25.01 26.10
CA ILE A 36 -10.80 24.60 26.37
C ILE A 36 -10.79 23.43 27.35
N LEU A 37 -11.59 23.49 28.42
CA LEU A 37 -11.63 22.44 29.43
C LEU A 37 -12.14 21.11 28.85
N ASP A 38 -13.15 21.14 27.98
CA ASP A 38 -13.64 19.95 27.26
C ASP A 38 -12.52 19.30 26.43
N ALA A 39 -11.86 20.08 25.58
CA ALA A 39 -10.76 19.59 24.74
C ALA A 39 -9.53 19.17 25.56
N HIS A 40 -9.23 19.85 26.67
CA HIS A 40 -8.15 19.49 27.59
C HIS A 40 -8.44 18.19 28.35
N THR A 41 -9.70 17.88 28.63
CA THR A 41 -10.09 16.60 29.22
C THR A 41 -9.71 15.45 28.28
N LEU A 42 -9.90 15.59 26.97
CA LEU A 42 -9.40 14.61 26.00
C LEU A 42 -7.87 14.51 26.04
N TYR A 43 -7.16 15.65 26.11
CA TYR A 43 -5.69 15.65 26.24
C TYR A 43 -5.20 14.87 27.48
N GLN A 44 -5.85 15.06 28.63
CA GLN A 44 -5.53 14.32 29.86
C GLN A 44 -5.78 12.83 29.68
N LYS A 45 -6.90 12.44 29.06
CA LYS A 45 -7.18 11.03 28.75
C LYS A 45 -6.16 10.41 27.81
N LEU A 46 -5.68 11.15 26.81
CA LEU A 46 -4.65 10.67 25.88
C LEU A 46 -3.32 10.43 26.58
N THR A 47 -2.86 11.40 27.38
CA THR A 47 -1.58 11.34 28.09
C THR A 47 -1.58 10.34 29.27
N GLN A 48 -2.74 10.02 29.82
CA GLN A 48 -2.92 9.01 30.88
C GLN A 48 -3.30 7.63 30.32
N CYS A 49 -3.39 7.47 29.00
CA CYS A 49 -3.71 6.19 28.39
C CYS A 49 -2.58 5.18 28.66
N ASN A 50 -2.93 4.02 29.21
CA ASN A 50 -2.00 2.93 29.50
C ASN A 50 -2.16 1.75 28.52
N ASP A 51 -2.95 1.91 27.45
CA ASP A 51 -3.08 0.89 26.42
C ASP A 51 -1.80 0.84 25.58
N SER A 52 -1.02 -0.23 25.75
CA SER A 52 0.27 -0.42 25.08
C SER A 52 0.15 -0.47 23.55
N TYR A 53 -1.02 -0.79 23.01
CA TYR A 53 -1.24 -0.83 21.57
C TYR A 53 -1.17 0.56 20.93
N ILE A 54 -1.60 1.60 21.65
CA ILE A 54 -1.84 2.93 21.06
C ILE A 54 -1.14 4.08 21.79
N LYS A 55 -0.70 3.87 23.04
CA LYS A 55 -0.11 4.93 23.88
C LYS A 55 1.06 5.63 23.20
N ASP A 56 2.03 4.89 22.66
CA ASP A 56 3.22 5.51 22.06
C ASP A 56 2.89 6.30 20.79
N TYR A 57 1.84 5.90 20.06
CA TYR A 57 1.29 6.66 18.94
C TYR A 57 0.66 7.97 19.40
N PHE A 58 -0.08 7.98 20.51
CA PHE A 58 -0.61 9.23 21.09
C PHE A 58 0.52 10.17 21.54
N ASP A 59 1.53 9.65 22.24
CA ASP A 59 2.68 10.42 22.69
C ASP A 59 3.43 11.05 21.51
N SER A 60 3.65 10.27 20.44
CA SER A 60 4.26 10.73 19.20
C SER A 60 3.41 11.82 18.52
N SER A 61 2.13 11.57 18.28
CA SER A 61 1.22 12.51 17.61
C SER A 61 1.09 13.85 18.37
N LEU A 62 0.94 13.81 19.69
CA LEU A 62 0.85 15.02 20.53
C LEU A 62 2.15 15.80 20.50
N LYS A 63 3.31 15.13 20.53
CA LYS A 63 4.62 15.77 20.41
C LYS A 63 4.77 16.52 19.09
N VAL A 64 4.32 15.94 17.98
CA VAL A 64 4.31 16.58 16.65
C VAL A 64 3.43 17.83 16.64
N LEU A 65 2.22 17.73 17.19
CA LEU A 65 1.30 18.85 17.24
C LEU A 65 1.79 19.98 18.14
N HIS A 66 2.37 19.67 19.30
CA HIS A 66 3.00 20.68 20.16
C HIS A 66 4.17 21.38 19.48
N GLN A 67 4.99 20.65 18.73
CA GLN A 67 6.07 21.26 17.94
C GLN A 67 5.52 22.21 16.87
N ALA A 68 4.46 21.81 16.16
CA ALA A 68 3.80 22.69 15.20
C ALA A 68 3.21 23.95 15.87
N LEU A 69 2.50 23.79 16.98
CA LEU A 69 1.93 24.91 17.73
C LEU A 69 3.01 25.85 18.28
N ARG A 70 4.14 25.31 18.75
CA ARG A 70 5.28 26.09 19.23
C ARG A 70 5.97 26.88 18.12
N LEU A 71 6.11 26.30 16.92
CA LEU A 71 6.82 26.92 15.80
C LEU A 71 5.98 27.95 15.05
N TYR A 72 4.70 27.65 14.81
CA TYR A 72 3.83 28.45 13.96
C TYR A 72 2.78 29.26 14.74
N GLY A 73 2.52 28.88 15.99
CA GLY A 73 1.46 29.47 16.81
C GLY A 73 0.06 28.97 16.44
N ALA A 74 -0.84 28.98 17.42
CA ALA A 74 -2.24 28.54 17.25
C ALA A 74 -2.98 29.21 16.09
N ALA A 75 -2.61 30.45 15.78
CA ALA A 75 -3.18 31.25 14.71
C ALA A 75 -2.85 30.75 13.28
N SER A 76 -1.75 30.03 13.10
CA SER A 76 -1.19 29.63 11.80
C SER A 76 -1.12 28.12 11.60
N VAL A 77 -1.58 27.32 12.58
CA VAL A 77 -1.77 25.87 12.45
C VAL A 77 -3.23 25.62 12.06
N ILE A 78 -3.43 24.99 10.90
CA ILE A 78 -4.74 24.75 10.30
C ILE A 78 -4.90 23.26 10.02
N CYS A 79 -6.06 22.68 10.34
CA CYS A 79 -6.32 21.27 10.05
C CYS A 79 -7.05 21.08 8.73
N SER A 80 -6.64 20.12 7.91
CA SER A 80 -7.41 19.68 6.75
C SER A 80 -8.55 18.76 7.21
N PHE A 81 -9.80 19.16 7.01
CA PHE A 81 -10.95 18.43 7.54
C PHE A 81 -11.99 18.16 6.46
N ASN A 82 -12.24 16.89 6.16
CA ASN A 82 -13.23 16.44 5.16
C ASN A 82 -14.27 15.48 5.75
N GLY A 83 -14.32 15.28 7.07
CA GLY A 83 -15.25 14.36 7.73
C GLY A 83 -14.90 12.88 7.64
N GLY A 84 -13.86 12.50 6.87
CA GLY A 84 -13.35 11.13 6.87
C GLY A 84 -12.69 10.75 8.20
N LYS A 85 -12.63 9.45 8.52
CA LYS A 85 -12.10 8.92 9.78
C LYS A 85 -10.71 9.46 10.16
N ASP A 86 -9.82 9.59 9.18
CA ASP A 86 -8.44 10.06 9.40
C ASP A 86 -8.42 11.56 9.71
N ALA A 87 -9.27 12.34 9.03
CA ALA A 87 -9.46 13.76 9.29
C ALA A 87 -10.12 14.02 10.65
N VAL A 88 -11.05 13.16 11.07
CA VAL A 88 -11.64 13.20 12.42
C VAL A 88 -10.57 12.92 13.47
N ALA A 89 -9.71 11.92 13.24
CA ALA A 89 -8.65 11.58 14.18
C ALA A 89 -7.71 12.77 14.44
N ILE A 90 -7.17 13.38 13.38
CA ILE A 90 -6.28 14.54 13.50
C ILE A 90 -7.00 15.77 14.08
N LEU A 91 -8.29 15.95 13.83
CA LEU A 91 -9.06 17.06 14.37
C LEU A 91 -9.10 16.98 15.90
N HIS A 92 -9.43 15.81 16.44
CA HIS A 92 -9.49 15.60 17.88
C HIS A 92 -8.10 15.69 18.54
N LEU A 93 -7.07 15.15 17.90
CA LEU A 93 -5.68 15.30 18.37
C LEU A 93 -5.26 16.78 18.39
N LEU A 94 -5.55 17.54 17.33
CA LEU A 94 -5.24 18.97 17.29
C LEU A 94 -6.01 19.74 18.36
N ARG A 95 -7.31 19.48 18.54
CA ARG A 95 -8.12 20.11 19.59
C ARG A 95 -7.52 19.88 20.98
N ALA A 96 -7.12 18.64 21.28
CA ALA A 96 -6.49 18.27 22.54
C ALA A 96 -5.15 19.00 22.75
N ALA A 97 -4.26 18.96 21.76
CA ALA A 97 -2.96 19.63 21.81
C ALA A 97 -3.10 21.16 21.92
N LEU A 98 -4.07 21.75 21.20
CA LEU A 98 -4.34 23.19 21.23
C LEU A 98 -4.87 23.64 22.59
N ALA A 99 -5.79 22.87 23.19
CA ALA A 99 -6.28 23.15 24.52
C ALA A 99 -5.15 23.09 25.57
N HIS A 100 -4.27 22.10 25.47
CA HIS A 100 -3.08 22.02 26.32
C HIS A 100 -2.16 23.22 26.13
N TYR A 101 -1.90 23.61 24.89
CA TYR A 101 -1.12 24.80 24.56
C TYR A 101 -1.70 26.07 25.20
N TYR A 102 -3.02 26.26 25.22
CA TYR A 102 -3.65 27.41 25.88
C TYR A 102 -3.60 27.36 27.40
N VAL A 103 -3.65 26.17 28.01
CA VAL A 103 -3.46 26.01 29.46
C VAL A 103 -2.03 26.37 29.86
N GLU A 104 -1.03 25.96 29.08
CA GLU A 104 0.37 26.29 29.34
C GLU A 104 0.72 27.75 29.02
N ASN A 105 -0.04 28.40 28.13
CA ASN A 105 0.23 29.76 27.65
C ASN A 105 -0.97 30.68 27.87
N PRO A 106 -1.32 31.05 29.13
CA PRO A 106 -2.54 31.80 29.43
C PRO A 106 -2.60 33.22 28.83
N HIS A 107 -1.46 33.75 28.38
CA HIS A 107 -1.35 35.09 27.78
C HIS A 107 -1.69 35.13 26.28
N VAL A 108 -1.76 33.97 25.61
CA VAL A 108 -2.05 33.94 24.17
C VAL A 108 -3.56 33.98 23.92
N LEU A 109 -3.95 34.58 22.80
CA LEU A 109 -5.35 34.58 22.37
C LEU A 109 -5.80 33.15 22.06
N ARG A 110 -6.92 32.76 22.68
CA ARG A 110 -7.52 31.43 22.63
C ARG A 110 -8.38 31.26 21.38
N TYR A 111 -7.77 31.29 20.21
CA TYR A 111 -8.50 31.11 18.95
C TYR A 111 -9.18 29.74 18.85
N ARG A 112 -10.31 29.69 18.14
CA ARG A 112 -10.94 28.44 17.74
C ARG A 112 -10.03 27.65 16.79
N PRO A 113 -10.05 26.30 16.81
CA PRO A 113 -9.33 25.48 15.85
C PRO A 113 -9.77 25.82 14.44
N ARG A 114 -8.81 26.10 13.56
CA ARG A 114 -9.08 26.40 12.17
C ARG A 114 -9.07 25.13 11.35
N VAL A 115 -10.08 24.98 10.50
CA VAL A 115 -10.17 23.87 9.55
C VAL A 115 -10.37 24.38 8.13
N ILE A 116 -9.79 23.69 7.15
CA ILE A 116 -10.06 23.93 5.73
C ILE A 116 -10.90 22.80 5.16
N TYR A 117 -11.84 23.18 4.29
CA TYR A 117 -12.72 22.28 3.57
C TYR A 117 -12.81 22.70 2.11
N PHE A 118 -12.79 21.74 1.19
CA PHE A 118 -12.97 21.99 -0.24
C PHE A 118 -14.30 21.37 -0.67
N ASP A 119 -15.25 22.22 -1.08
CA ASP A 119 -16.58 21.74 -1.47
C ASP A 119 -16.50 20.91 -2.76
N ASN A 120 -17.16 19.76 -2.72
CA ASN A 120 -17.25 18.81 -3.83
C ASN A 120 -18.73 18.50 -4.09
N PRO A 121 -19.23 18.71 -5.33
CA PRO A 121 -20.64 18.45 -5.64
C PRO A 121 -21.05 16.98 -5.48
N ASP A 122 -20.10 16.05 -5.59
CA ASP A 122 -20.33 14.62 -5.53
C ASP A 122 -20.01 14.03 -4.14
N GLU A 123 -19.99 14.86 -3.10
CA GLU A 123 -19.79 14.42 -1.71
C GLU A 123 -21.02 13.70 -1.17
N PHE A 124 -20.82 12.70 -0.30
CA PHE A 124 -21.92 12.02 0.36
C PHE A 124 -22.71 12.99 1.28
N PRO A 125 -24.06 13.01 1.23
CA PRO A 125 -24.87 13.81 2.14
C PRO A 125 -24.54 13.57 3.63
N GLU A 126 -24.30 12.32 4.01
CA GLU A 126 -23.94 11.92 5.37
C GLU A 126 -22.59 12.50 5.81
N ILE A 127 -21.63 12.65 4.88
CA ILE A 127 -20.36 13.34 5.16
C ILE A 127 -20.59 14.83 5.32
N LEU A 128 -21.37 15.45 4.44
CA LEU A 128 -21.70 16.86 4.55
C LEU A 128 -22.38 17.19 5.89
N ASP A 129 -23.37 16.39 6.29
CA ASP A 129 -24.07 16.55 7.57
C ASP A 129 -23.13 16.34 8.74
N PHE A 130 -22.27 15.31 8.69
CA PHE A 130 -21.28 15.06 9.73
C PHE A 130 -20.25 16.20 9.85
N VAL A 131 -19.77 16.75 8.73
CA VAL A 131 -18.85 17.89 8.71
C VAL A 131 -19.52 19.13 9.32
N ARG A 132 -20.78 19.40 8.96
CA ARG A 132 -21.56 20.51 9.53
C ARG A 132 -21.71 20.37 11.04
N GLN A 133 -22.16 19.21 11.50
CA GLN A 133 -22.34 18.93 12.92
C GLN A 133 -21.02 19.07 13.67
N SER A 134 -19.91 18.57 13.12
CA SER A 134 -18.59 18.69 13.72
C SER A 134 -18.12 20.13 13.86
N VAL A 135 -18.45 21.02 12.91
CA VAL A 135 -18.12 22.46 13.00
C VAL A 135 -18.87 23.11 14.15
N GLU A 136 -20.13 22.76 14.35
CA GLU A 136 -20.97 23.29 15.42
C GLU A 136 -20.57 22.73 16.78
N ASP A 137 -20.50 21.40 16.92
CA ASP A 137 -20.22 20.71 18.19
C ASP A 137 -18.84 21.07 18.75
N TYR A 138 -17.87 21.31 17.88
CA TYR A 138 -16.49 21.58 18.26
C TYR A 138 -16.07 23.03 18.05
N GLU A 139 -17.01 23.87 17.61
CA GLU A 139 -16.86 25.32 17.47
C GLU A 139 -15.63 25.65 16.62
N LEU A 140 -15.56 25.00 15.47
CA LEU A 140 -14.45 25.11 14.52
C LEU A 140 -14.58 26.39 13.71
N GLU A 141 -13.45 27.02 13.42
CA GLU A 141 -13.39 28.08 12.42
C GLU A 141 -13.14 27.44 11.05
N MET A 142 -14.22 27.15 10.33
CA MET A 142 -14.15 26.54 9.00
C MET A 142 -13.97 27.55 7.88
N ILE A 143 -12.97 27.27 7.04
CA ILE A 143 -12.68 27.98 5.80
C ILE A 143 -13.03 27.05 4.65
N ALA A 144 -14.16 27.30 4.01
CA ALA A 144 -14.67 26.49 2.92
C ALA A 144 -14.35 27.15 1.56
N PHE A 145 -13.73 26.39 0.66
CA PHE A 145 -13.52 26.79 -0.72
C PHE A 145 -14.69 26.32 -1.59
N GLN A 146 -15.24 27.23 -2.39
CA GLN A 146 -16.35 26.94 -3.29
C GLN A 146 -15.95 25.99 -4.43
N ARG A 147 -16.96 25.40 -5.05
CA ARG A 147 -16.86 24.53 -6.22
C ARG A 147 -16.00 25.15 -7.33
N GLY A 148 -15.13 24.34 -7.91
CA GLY A 148 -14.29 24.73 -9.04
C GLY A 148 -12.99 25.44 -8.65
N VAL A 149 -12.78 25.80 -7.38
CA VAL A 149 -11.48 26.28 -6.89
C VAL A 149 -10.54 25.08 -6.79
N LYS A 150 -9.42 25.11 -7.51
CA LYS A 150 -8.40 24.06 -7.41
C LYS A 150 -7.72 24.14 -6.04
N PHE A 151 -7.31 22.98 -5.53
CA PHE A 151 -6.65 22.85 -4.22
C PHE A 151 -5.47 23.82 -4.04
N ALA A 152 -4.55 23.86 -5.01
CA ALA A 152 -3.38 24.75 -4.96
C ALA A 152 -3.77 26.24 -4.99
N GLU A 153 -4.81 26.62 -5.74
CA GLU A 153 -5.30 28.00 -5.81
C GLU A 153 -5.91 28.44 -4.46
N GLY A 154 -6.68 27.57 -3.82
CA GLY A 154 -7.27 27.86 -2.52
C GLY A 154 -6.19 28.04 -1.43
N LEU A 155 -5.19 27.16 -1.42
CA LEU A 155 -4.07 27.29 -0.49
C LEU A 155 -3.24 28.56 -0.75
N ASP A 156 -3.08 28.96 -2.01
CA ASP A 156 -2.32 30.17 -2.36
C ASP A 156 -2.99 31.42 -1.79
N VAL A 157 -4.31 31.51 -1.88
CA VAL A 157 -5.09 32.58 -1.24
C VAL A 157 -4.85 32.60 0.26
N LEU A 158 -4.83 31.46 0.94
CA LEU A 158 -4.60 31.42 2.38
C LEU A 158 -3.18 31.83 2.77
N VAL A 159 -2.18 31.26 2.10
CA VAL A 159 -0.76 31.50 2.42
C VAL A 159 -0.38 32.95 2.14
N SER A 160 -0.82 33.48 1.01
CA SER A 160 -0.52 34.85 0.60
C SER A 160 -1.23 35.92 1.43
N ASN A 161 -2.28 35.55 2.18
CA ASN A 161 -3.07 36.48 3.01
C ASN A 161 -2.99 36.21 4.51
N ASN A 162 -2.09 35.34 4.99
CA ASN A 162 -1.94 35.06 6.42
C ASN A 162 -1.15 36.17 7.15
N CYS A 163 -1.74 37.35 7.28
CA CYS A 163 -1.17 38.46 8.03
C CYS A 163 -1.77 38.49 9.45
N LEU A 164 -0.95 38.17 10.46
CA LEU A 164 -1.35 38.23 11.88
C LEU A 164 -1.32 39.65 12.45
N ASP A 165 -0.52 40.53 11.86
CA ASP A 165 -0.42 41.95 12.22
C ASP A 165 -0.84 42.80 11.03
N VAL A 166 -1.98 43.49 11.16
CA VAL A 166 -2.57 44.36 10.13
C VAL A 166 -1.70 45.57 9.82
N SER A 167 -0.78 45.93 10.73
CA SER A 167 0.17 47.03 10.53
C SER A 167 1.43 46.61 9.76
N SER A 168 1.64 45.31 9.55
CA SER A 168 2.75 44.75 8.78
C SER A 168 2.26 44.15 7.46
N SER A 169 3.00 44.37 6.38
CA SER A 169 2.76 43.70 5.09
C SER A 169 3.36 42.29 5.02
N GLN A 170 3.90 41.77 6.14
CA GLN A 170 4.64 40.51 6.16
C GLN A 170 3.71 39.34 6.50
N THR A 171 3.67 38.34 5.61
CA THR A 171 2.90 37.12 5.82
C THR A 171 3.59 36.21 6.84
N SER A 172 2.78 35.57 7.71
CA SER A 172 3.27 34.60 8.68
C SER A 172 3.25 33.19 8.09
N PRO A 173 4.29 32.38 8.32
CA PRO A 173 4.34 31.02 7.80
C PRO A 173 3.20 30.17 8.39
N MET A 174 2.66 29.25 7.59
CA MET A 174 1.56 28.38 8.00
C MET A 174 1.97 26.91 8.01
N ALA A 175 1.28 26.16 8.87
CA ALA A 175 1.38 24.72 8.96
C ALA A 175 -0.01 24.08 8.81
N PHE A 176 -0.10 23.07 7.96
CA PHE A 176 -1.32 22.31 7.71
C PHE A 176 -1.20 20.91 8.33
N VAL A 177 -2.08 20.61 9.27
CA VAL A 177 -2.23 19.28 9.87
C VAL A 177 -3.02 18.40 8.90
N LEU A 178 -2.41 17.32 8.46
CA LEU A 178 -2.96 16.40 7.46
C LEU A 178 -3.17 15.01 8.05
N GLY A 179 -4.20 14.33 7.57
CA GLY A 179 -4.56 12.97 7.97
C GLY A 179 -3.90 11.88 7.13
N THR A 180 -2.77 12.21 6.50
CA THR A 180 -2.04 11.29 5.62
C THR A 180 -1.35 10.22 6.46
N ARG A 181 -1.53 8.94 6.09
CA ARG A 181 -0.82 7.78 6.64
C ARG A 181 0.16 7.22 5.61
N THR A 182 1.20 6.50 6.04
CA THR A 182 2.24 5.94 5.13
C THR A 182 1.66 5.04 4.04
N THR A 183 0.52 4.39 4.32
CA THR A 183 -0.18 3.52 3.37
C THR A 183 -1.02 4.26 2.32
N ASP A 184 -1.18 5.58 2.46
CA ASP A 184 -1.98 6.36 1.51
C ASP A 184 -1.19 6.64 0.22
N PRO A 185 -1.80 6.58 -0.98
CA PRO A 185 -1.10 6.81 -2.25
C PRO A 185 -0.47 8.20 -2.41
N ASN A 186 -0.93 9.18 -1.63
CA ASN A 186 -0.39 10.53 -1.65
C ASN A 186 0.72 10.74 -0.60
N ALA A 187 1.04 9.73 0.22
CA ALA A 187 2.08 9.84 1.24
C ALA A 187 3.46 10.06 0.61
N GLY A 188 3.81 9.28 -0.42
CA GLY A 188 5.12 9.37 -1.08
C GLY A 188 6.27 9.19 -0.08
N ASP A 189 7.23 10.09 -0.10
CA ASP A 189 8.39 10.17 0.81
C ASP A 189 8.19 11.20 1.94
N GLN A 190 6.95 11.62 2.20
CA GLN A 190 6.68 12.63 3.22
C GLN A 190 7.13 12.17 4.61
N GLY A 191 7.85 13.05 5.30
CA GLY A 191 8.12 12.92 6.73
C GLY A 191 6.98 13.47 7.60
N ILE A 192 7.18 13.37 8.91
CA ILE A 192 6.29 13.93 9.94
C ILE A 192 6.08 15.45 9.75
N PHE A 193 7.15 16.15 9.39
CA PHE A 193 7.12 17.53 8.88
C PHE A 193 7.66 17.51 7.46
N ALA A 194 6.89 18.01 6.50
CA ALA A 194 7.29 18.05 5.09
C ALA A 194 6.92 19.41 4.46
N PRO A 195 7.89 20.17 3.91
CA PRO A 195 7.58 21.38 3.15
C PRO A 195 6.63 21.07 2.00
N SER A 196 5.79 22.03 1.60
CA SER A 196 4.93 21.90 0.41
C SER A 196 5.75 21.65 -0.85
N SER A 197 5.10 21.07 -1.87
CA SER A 197 5.74 20.78 -3.16
C SER A 197 6.01 22.09 -3.92
N SER A 198 7.01 22.12 -4.80
CA SER A 198 7.48 23.33 -5.49
C SER A 198 6.42 24.07 -6.33
N TYR A 199 5.38 23.37 -6.77
CA TYR A 199 4.26 23.95 -7.54
C TYR A 199 3.14 24.52 -6.65
N MET A 200 3.23 24.38 -5.33
CA MET A 200 2.30 24.91 -4.34
C MET A 200 2.91 26.12 -3.62
N PRO A 201 2.09 27.00 -3.01
CA PRO A 201 2.59 28.05 -2.13
C PRO A 201 3.40 27.46 -0.96
N PRO A 202 4.33 28.22 -0.36
CA PRO A 202 5.17 27.73 0.73
C PRO A 202 4.39 27.55 2.03
N PHE A 203 4.27 26.31 2.50
CA PHE A 203 3.73 25.97 3.82
C PHE A 203 4.34 24.67 4.33
N MET A 204 4.12 24.36 5.61
CA MET A 204 4.56 23.11 6.22
C MET A 204 3.42 22.10 6.29
N ARG A 205 3.63 20.86 5.83
CA ARG A 205 2.74 19.73 6.12
C ARG A 205 3.14 19.14 7.47
N VAL A 206 2.15 18.89 8.31
CA VAL A 206 2.30 18.28 9.64
C VAL A 206 1.47 17.00 9.62
N ASN A 207 2.14 15.85 9.68
CA ASN A 207 1.53 14.53 9.56
C ASN A 207 1.62 13.81 10.93
N PRO A 208 0.75 14.14 11.91
CA PRO A 208 0.85 13.61 13.27
C PRO A 208 0.48 12.13 13.38
N ILE A 209 -0.21 11.58 12.38
CA ILE A 209 -0.66 10.18 12.34
C ILE A 209 -0.01 9.38 11.21
N LEU A 210 1.16 9.83 10.71
CA LEU A 210 1.78 9.26 9.53
C LEU A 210 2.02 7.74 9.67
N ASP A 211 2.46 7.31 10.84
CA ASP A 211 2.75 5.92 11.20
C ASP A 211 1.53 5.15 11.76
N TRP A 212 0.34 5.76 11.76
CA TRP A 212 -0.86 5.08 12.23
C TRP A 212 -1.33 4.04 11.21
N SER A 213 -1.81 2.90 11.70
CA SER A 213 -2.50 1.89 10.90
C SER A 213 -3.99 2.18 10.84
N TYR A 214 -4.72 1.49 9.95
CA TYR A 214 -6.18 1.52 9.93
C TYR A 214 -6.77 1.15 11.30
N GLY A 215 -6.16 0.17 11.97
CA GLY A 215 -6.52 -0.25 13.33
C GLY A 215 -6.32 0.84 14.36
N HIS A 216 -5.20 1.59 14.31
CA HIS A 216 -4.94 2.70 15.23
C HIS A 216 -6.03 3.78 15.14
N ILE A 217 -6.48 4.11 13.92
CA ILE A 217 -7.55 5.09 13.70
C ILE A 217 -8.85 4.62 14.36
N TRP A 218 -9.31 3.41 14.06
CA TRP A 218 -10.55 2.92 14.64
C TRP A 218 -10.48 2.68 16.14
N HIS A 219 -9.35 2.18 16.63
CA HIS A 219 -9.11 2.03 18.04
C HIS A 219 -9.22 3.38 18.74
N PHE A 220 -8.54 4.42 18.25
CA PHE A 220 -8.64 5.78 18.80
C PHE A 220 -10.08 6.31 18.83
N LEU A 221 -10.78 6.26 17.68
CA LEU A 221 -12.15 6.78 17.57
C LEU A 221 -13.11 6.04 18.51
N ARG A 222 -13.02 4.71 18.57
CA ARG A 222 -13.92 3.88 19.36
C ARG A 222 -13.60 3.90 20.85
N PHE A 223 -12.32 3.88 21.20
CA PHE A 223 -11.86 3.89 22.60
C PHE A 223 -12.27 5.17 23.33
N PHE A 224 -12.22 6.32 22.65
CA PHE A 224 -12.65 7.60 23.22
C PHE A 224 -14.10 7.99 22.88
N HIS A 225 -14.87 7.10 22.24
CA HIS A 225 -16.25 7.35 21.83
C HIS A 225 -16.41 8.64 21.00
N LEU A 226 -15.47 8.88 20.09
CA LEU A 226 -15.48 10.04 19.20
C LEU A 226 -16.46 9.77 18.04
N PRO A 227 -17.35 10.72 17.70
CA PRO A 227 -18.29 10.52 16.62
C PRO A 227 -17.55 10.50 15.28
N TYR A 228 -18.07 9.68 14.36
CA TYR A 228 -17.59 9.54 12.99
C TYR A 228 -18.79 9.41 12.06
N CYS A 229 -18.58 9.61 10.75
CA CYS A 229 -19.65 9.54 9.76
C CYS A 229 -20.36 8.17 9.76
N SER A 230 -21.69 8.16 9.74
CA SER A 230 -22.51 6.94 9.82
C SER A 230 -22.32 5.97 8.64
N LEU A 231 -21.79 6.42 7.51
CA LEU A 231 -21.43 5.53 6.38
C LEU A 231 -20.44 4.45 6.81
N TYR A 232 -19.57 4.75 7.77
CA TYR A 232 -18.64 3.74 8.29
C TYR A 232 -19.38 2.60 8.98
N ASP A 233 -20.54 2.83 9.61
CA ASP A 233 -21.34 1.74 10.19
C ASP A 233 -22.03 0.89 9.11
N GLN A 234 -22.15 1.41 7.89
CA GLN A 234 -22.73 0.73 6.71
C GLN A 234 -21.68 0.00 5.86
N GLY A 235 -20.47 -0.22 6.39
CA GLY A 235 -19.40 -0.98 5.72
C GLY A 235 -18.53 -0.20 4.75
N TYR A 236 -18.68 1.12 4.66
CA TYR A 236 -17.73 1.94 3.89
C TYR A 236 -16.40 2.06 4.64
N THR A 237 -15.28 1.72 4.02
CA THR A 237 -13.95 1.74 4.70
C THR A 237 -13.06 2.91 4.26
N SER A 238 -13.30 3.46 3.06
CA SER A 238 -12.61 4.63 2.49
C SER A 238 -13.59 5.49 1.71
N LEU A 239 -13.78 6.75 2.14
CA LEU A 239 -14.81 7.63 1.59
C LEU A 239 -14.24 8.56 0.52
N GLY A 240 -14.79 8.46 -0.69
CA GLY A 240 -14.55 9.33 -1.83
C GLY A 240 -15.79 10.09 -2.21
N THR A 241 -16.11 10.09 -3.50
CA THR A 241 -17.36 10.64 -3.98
C THR A 241 -18.43 9.56 -4.07
N VAL A 242 -19.70 9.98 -4.13
CA VAL A 242 -20.84 9.09 -4.39
C VAL A 242 -20.71 8.32 -5.71
N LEU A 243 -19.86 8.81 -6.63
CA LEU A 243 -19.63 8.22 -7.95
C LEU A 243 -18.55 7.13 -7.94
N ASP A 244 -17.63 7.15 -6.97
CA ASP A 244 -16.43 6.29 -6.98
C ASP A 244 -16.27 5.42 -5.74
N THR A 245 -17.27 5.37 -4.87
CA THR A 245 -17.17 4.73 -3.57
C THR A 245 -18.38 3.83 -3.30
N LEU A 246 -18.10 2.56 -2.99
CA LEU A 246 -19.04 1.53 -2.56
C LEU A 246 -18.64 0.99 -1.17
N PRO A 247 -19.55 0.31 -0.45
CA PRO A 247 -19.19 -0.45 0.75
C PRO A 247 -18.07 -1.46 0.46
N CYS A 248 -17.24 -1.75 1.46
CA CYS A 248 -16.13 -2.67 1.31
C CYS A 248 -16.64 -4.11 1.14
N PRO A 249 -16.31 -4.80 0.04
CA PRO A 249 -16.75 -6.19 -0.18
C PRO A 249 -16.29 -7.14 0.93
N ALA A 250 -15.14 -6.88 1.56
CA ALA A 250 -14.61 -7.68 2.67
C ALA A 250 -15.44 -7.60 3.96
N LEU A 251 -16.42 -6.68 4.02
CA LEU A 251 -17.34 -6.53 5.14
C LEU A 251 -18.74 -7.09 4.85
N ALA A 252 -18.99 -7.64 3.67
CA ALA A 252 -20.29 -8.22 3.34
C ALA A 252 -20.63 -9.40 4.26
N VAL A 253 -21.86 -9.43 4.77
CA VAL A 253 -22.38 -10.53 5.61
C VAL A 253 -22.81 -11.68 4.70
N ALA A 254 -22.11 -12.82 4.77
CA ALA A 254 -22.52 -14.02 4.03
C ALA A 254 -23.78 -14.65 4.66
N GLY A 255 -24.84 -14.88 3.87
CA GLY A 255 -26.00 -15.65 4.33
C GLY A 255 -27.40 -15.18 3.89
N ILE A 256 -27.55 -14.10 3.11
CA ILE A 256 -28.86 -13.67 2.59
C ILE A 256 -28.96 -14.00 1.09
N HIS A 257 -28.83 -15.29 0.76
CA HIS A 257 -29.18 -15.82 -0.55
C HIS A 257 -30.01 -17.08 -0.37
N GLU A 258 -31.27 -16.92 0.02
CA GLU A 258 -32.37 -17.85 -0.26
C GLU A 258 -33.68 -17.15 0.13
N GLY A 259 -34.22 -16.36 -0.80
CA GLY A 259 -35.48 -15.65 -0.62
C GLY A 259 -35.77 -14.74 -1.80
N ASP A 260 -36.65 -15.18 -2.69
CA ASP A 260 -37.17 -14.40 -3.81
C ASP A 260 -37.76 -13.07 -3.31
N GLY A 261 -37.17 -11.94 -3.74
CA GLY A 261 -37.68 -10.61 -3.46
C GLY A 261 -36.75 -9.51 -3.98
N GLU A 262 -37.28 -8.64 -4.83
CA GLU A 262 -36.60 -7.58 -5.60
C GLU A 262 -35.89 -6.47 -4.80
N ASN A 263 -35.58 -6.64 -3.50
CA ASN A 263 -34.92 -5.63 -2.66
C ASN A 263 -33.93 -6.22 -1.64
N ASN A 264 -33.09 -7.18 -2.03
CA ASN A 264 -32.01 -7.65 -1.15
C ASN A 264 -30.84 -6.66 -1.18
N VAL A 265 -30.88 -5.65 -0.32
CA VAL A 265 -29.72 -4.79 -0.06
C VAL A 265 -28.71 -5.61 0.75
N PRO A 266 -27.48 -5.85 0.25
CA PRO A 266 -26.47 -6.58 1.00
C PRO A 266 -26.17 -5.87 2.32
N GLU A 267 -26.20 -6.63 3.42
CA GLU A 267 -25.85 -6.15 4.75
C GLU A 267 -24.32 -6.19 4.91
N TYR A 268 -23.75 -5.17 5.54
CA TYR A 268 -22.30 -5.05 5.77
C TYR A 268 -22.02 -4.86 7.25
N TRP A 269 -20.93 -5.47 7.71
CA TRP A 269 -20.34 -5.13 9.00
C TRP A 269 -19.78 -3.71 8.99
N PRO A 270 -19.80 -3.00 10.13
CA PRO A 270 -19.16 -1.69 10.25
C PRO A 270 -17.68 -1.70 9.89
N ALA A 271 -17.16 -0.56 9.42
CA ALA A 271 -15.81 -0.36 8.94
C ALA A 271 -14.72 -0.79 9.93
N TYR A 272 -14.93 -0.54 11.23
CA TYR A 272 -14.01 -0.95 12.29
C TYR A 272 -13.90 -2.48 12.47
N MET A 273 -14.76 -3.26 11.81
CA MET A 273 -14.69 -4.74 11.79
C MET A 273 -13.79 -5.27 10.66
N LEU A 274 -13.21 -4.41 9.83
CA LEU A 274 -12.34 -4.82 8.72
C LEU A 274 -11.08 -5.49 9.28
N ARG A 275 -10.85 -6.74 8.89
CA ARG A 275 -9.75 -7.57 9.41
C ARG A 275 -8.45 -7.43 8.61
N ASP A 276 -8.58 -7.23 7.31
CA ASP A 276 -7.48 -7.01 6.38
C ASP A 276 -7.43 -5.53 5.97
N TYR A 277 -6.49 -4.79 6.54
CA TYR A 277 -6.37 -3.35 6.31
C TYR A 277 -5.93 -3.00 4.89
N ASP A 278 -5.32 -3.95 4.15
CA ASP A 278 -5.01 -3.74 2.74
C ASP A 278 -6.29 -3.58 1.88
N GLN A 279 -7.42 -4.07 2.38
CA GLN A 279 -8.74 -3.93 1.75
C GLN A 279 -9.44 -2.61 2.07
N GLU A 280 -8.79 -1.69 2.79
CA GLU A 280 -9.38 -0.40 3.16
C GLU A 280 -9.98 0.34 1.96
N ARG A 281 -9.36 0.22 0.79
CA ARG A 281 -9.79 0.92 -0.44
C ARG A 281 -10.46 -0.01 -1.47
N ALA A 282 -10.81 -1.23 -1.09
CA ALA A 282 -11.44 -2.21 -1.99
C ALA A 282 -12.80 -1.75 -2.53
N GLY A 283 -13.50 -0.89 -1.80
CA GLY A 283 -14.75 -0.26 -2.25
C GLY A 283 -14.55 0.92 -3.22
N ARG A 284 -13.32 1.28 -3.62
CA ARG A 284 -13.07 2.39 -4.55
C ARG A 284 -13.09 1.93 -6.00
N ILE A 285 -13.95 2.54 -6.81
CA ILE A 285 -14.01 2.30 -8.24
C ILE A 285 -12.84 3.04 -8.91
N PRO A 286 -11.97 2.36 -9.68
CA PRO A 286 -10.90 3.02 -10.41
C PRO A 286 -11.47 4.06 -11.40
N ARG A 287 -10.98 5.30 -11.34
CA ARG A 287 -11.30 6.30 -12.38
C ARG A 287 -10.81 5.79 -13.73
N GLN A 288 -11.73 5.52 -14.66
CA GLN A 288 -11.37 5.31 -16.07
C GLN A 288 -10.67 6.58 -16.56
N LYS A 289 -9.39 6.48 -16.95
CA LYS A 289 -8.71 7.56 -17.66
C LYS A 289 -9.50 7.81 -18.95
N ALA A 290 -10.12 8.99 -19.06
CA ALA A 290 -10.74 9.43 -20.30
C ALA A 290 -9.70 9.30 -21.42
N LYS A 291 -9.97 8.43 -22.39
CA LYS A 291 -9.18 8.33 -23.62
C LYS A 291 -9.21 9.70 -24.28
N ALA A 292 -8.05 10.36 -24.34
CA ALA A 292 -7.86 11.49 -25.23
C ALA A 292 -8.16 11.00 -26.65
N SER A 293 -9.30 11.39 -27.19
CA SER A 293 -9.62 11.25 -28.60
C SER A 293 -8.68 12.17 -29.37
N ASN A 294 -7.57 11.64 -29.86
CA ASN A 294 -6.74 12.33 -30.83
C ASN A 294 -7.52 12.44 -32.14
N SER A 295 -8.13 13.61 -32.35
CA SER A 295 -8.54 14.07 -33.66
C SER A 295 -7.28 14.29 -34.50
N THR A 296 -7.16 13.50 -35.56
CA THR A 296 -6.19 13.59 -36.65
C THR A 296 -6.04 15.03 -37.13
N VAL A 297 -4.84 15.59 -36.97
CA VAL A 297 -4.35 16.67 -37.82
C VAL A 297 -3.05 16.18 -38.43
N GLN A 298 -3.10 15.97 -39.75
CA GLN A 298 -1.95 15.72 -40.59
C GLN A 298 -0.99 16.90 -40.46
N GLN A 299 0.27 16.62 -40.11
CA GLN A 299 1.36 17.52 -40.48
C GLN A 299 2.50 16.70 -41.06
N THR A 300 2.83 17.12 -42.26
CA THR A 300 3.71 16.58 -43.29
C THR A 300 5.16 16.42 -42.85
N ASP A 301 5.77 15.39 -43.43
CA ASP A 301 7.19 15.09 -43.53
C ASP A 301 8.09 16.31 -43.71
N LEU A 302 9.27 16.24 -43.08
CA LEU A 302 10.55 16.66 -43.66
C LEU A 302 11.67 15.80 -43.09
N SER A 303 12.48 15.29 -44.01
CA SER A 303 13.36 14.14 -43.92
C SER A 303 14.82 14.47 -43.55
N SER A 304 15.50 13.41 -43.08
CA SER A 304 16.90 13.00 -43.37
C SER A 304 18.09 13.77 -42.75
N PRO A 305 19.33 13.20 -42.70
CA PRO A 305 19.76 11.79 -42.91
C PRO A 305 20.77 11.24 -41.87
N GLU A 306 21.03 9.94 -42.08
CA GLU A 306 21.97 8.99 -41.50
C GLU A 306 23.47 9.34 -41.52
N SER A 307 24.25 8.63 -40.69
CA SER A 307 25.54 7.98 -41.03
C SER A 307 25.80 6.87 -39.98
N SER A 308 25.77 5.57 -40.31
CA SER A 308 26.83 4.73 -40.91
C SER A 308 28.19 4.86 -40.20
N SER A 309 29.00 3.85 -39.88
CA SER A 309 29.02 2.37 -40.02
C SER A 309 30.41 1.92 -39.50
N ALA A 310 30.57 0.69 -39.00
CA ALA A 310 31.77 -0.21 -39.10
C ALA A 310 31.81 -1.13 -37.85
N HIS A 311 31.50 -2.44 -37.89
CA HIS A 311 32.18 -3.58 -38.54
C HIS A 311 33.68 -3.76 -38.25
N LEU A 312 34.02 -4.85 -37.56
CA LEU A 312 35.19 -5.77 -37.72
C LEU A 312 35.08 -6.86 -36.62
N SER A 313 34.49 -8.03 -36.89
CA SER A 313 35.13 -9.30 -37.32
C SER A 313 36.26 -9.76 -36.38
N SER A 314 35.97 -10.71 -35.47
CA SER A 314 36.16 -12.17 -35.63
C SER A 314 37.60 -12.65 -35.43
N TYR A 315 37.83 -13.47 -34.40
CA TYR A 315 38.84 -14.53 -34.43
C TYR A 315 38.37 -15.71 -33.57
N SER A 316 38.24 -16.87 -34.21
CA SER A 316 37.90 -18.17 -33.65
C SER A 316 39.16 -19.01 -33.54
N ILE A 317 39.46 -19.63 -32.39
CA ILE A 317 40.36 -20.81 -32.32
C ILE A 317 39.86 -21.82 -31.27
N VAL A 318 39.24 -22.89 -31.79
CA VAL A 318 39.48 -24.33 -31.54
C VAL A 318 39.71 -24.84 -30.09
N LYS A 319 38.74 -25.65 -29.62
CA LYS A 319 38.87 -26.63 -28.52
C LYS A 319 39.77 -27.81 -28.91
N PRO A 320 40.27 -28.56 -27.92
CA PRO A 320 39.99 -29.99 -27.89
C PRO A 320 39.57 -30.53 -26.52
N THR A 321 38.49 -31.31 -26.54
CA THR A 321 38.14 -32.42 -25.63
C THR A 321 39.14 -33.59 -25.86
N GLN A 322 39.27 -34.67 -25.09
CA GLN A 322 38.44 -35.49 -24.21
C GLN A 322 39.38 -36.23 -23.24
N ASN A 323 38.84 -36.80 -22.15
CA ASN A 323 38.91 -38.26 -21.94
C ASN A 323 38.04 -38.66 -20.75
N GLY A 324 37.07 -39.52 -21.04
CA GLY A 324 36.12 -40.06 -20.07
C GLY A 324 36.63 -41.31 -19.36
N VAL A 325 35.89 -41.67 -18.32
CA VAL A 325 35.89 -43.00 -17.71
C VAL A 325 34.44 -43.36 -17.45
N THR A 326 34.02 -44.49 -18.01
CA THR A 326 32.70 -45.13 -17.91
C THR A 326 32.75 -46.28 -16.91
N VAL A 327 31.73 -46.42 -16.06
CA VAL A 327 31.28 -47.69 -15.45
C VAL A 327 29.78 -47.58 -15.10
N PRO A 328 29.01 -48.68 -14.92
CA PRO A 328 27.92 -49.06 -15.80
C PRO A 328 26.53 -48.89 -15.18
N VAL A 329 25.54 -48.70 -16.06
CA VAL A 329 24.11 -48.68 -15.77
C VAL A 329 23.61 -50.11 -15.55
N GLN A 330 23.02 -50.39 -14.39
CA GLN A 330 22.05 -51.48 -14.24
C GLN A 330 20.65 -50.89 -14.44
N ALA A 331 19.94 -51.46 -15.41
CA ALA A 331 18.55 -51.17 -15.71
C ALA A 331 17.67 -51.89 -14.68
N GLU A 332 16.81 -51.14 -14.00
CA GLU A 332 15.62 -51.66 -13.34
C GLU A 332 14.43 -50.77 -13.68
N ASP A 333 13.27 -51.43 -13.76
CA ASP A 333 12.08 -51.10 -14.53
C ASP A 333 11.41 -49.76 -14.22
N GLU A 334 10.84 -49.21 -15.29
CA GLU A 334 9.78 -48.21 -15.28
C GLU A 334 8.61 -48.68 -14.40
N SER A 335 8.43 -48.02 -13.26
CA SER A 335 7.09 -47.82 -12.71
C SER A 335 7.00 -46.41 -12.13
N CYS A 336 6.17 -45.59 -12.78
CA CYS A 336 5.74 -44.30 -12.24
C CYS A 336 5.12 -44.53 -10.87
N VAL A 337 5.86 -44.22 -9.80
CA VAL A 337 5.28 -44.07 -8.48
C VAL A 337 4.46 -42.77 -8.52
N SER A 338 3.17 -42.91 -8.80
CA SER A 338 2.21 -41.82 -8.62
C SER A 338 2.20 -41.45 -7.14
N TYR A 339 2.83 -40.33 -6.81
CA TYR A 339 2.71 -39.71 -5.49
C TYR A 339 1.26 -39.32 -5.28
N GLN A 340 0.56 -40.07 -4.42
CA GLN A 340 -0.72 -39.66 -3.85
C GLN A 340 -0.42 -39.04 -2.48
N PRO A 341 -0.57 -37.72 -2.30
CA PRO A 341 -0.44 -37.13 -0.98
C PRO A 341 -1.65 -37.53 -0.13
N ASP A 342 -1.40 -37.92 1.12
CA ASP A 342 -2.42 -37.99 2.14
C ASP A 342 -3.07 -36.59 2.30
N ASN A 343 -4.38 -36.55 2.10
CA ASN A 343 -5.27 -35.39 2.28
C ASN A 343 -5.28 -34.95 3.75
N ASP A 344 -4.58 -33.85 4.09
CA ASP A 344 -5.05 -32.78 5.03
C ASP A 344 -3.99 -31.71 5.38
N SER A 345 -2.72 -31.84 4.98
CA SER A 345 -1.68 -30.86 5.36
C SER A 345 -1.53 -29.71 4.34
N PRO A 346 -1.47 -28.43 4.78
CA PRO A 346 -1.28 -27.30 3.86
C PRO A 346 0.09 -27.39 3.16
N ARG A 347 0.13 -27.19 1.84
CA ARG A 347 1.41 -27.15 1.10
C ARG A 347 2.30 -26.04 1.62
N THR A 348 3.56 -26.39 1.80
CA THR A 348 4.60 -25.55 2.37
C THR A 348 5.52 -25.03 1.27
N VAL A 349 5.86 -23.75 1.37
CA VAL A 349 6.75 -23.05 0.43
C VAL A 349 8.08 -22.75 1.10
N GLY A 350 9.17 -23.01 0.39
CA GLY A 350 10.50 -22.51 0.70
C GLY A 350 10.90 -21.43 -0.31
N MET A 351 11.47 -20.33 0.17
CA MET A 351 11.98 -19.26 -0.69
C MET A 351 13.50 -19.25 -0.68
N LEU A 352 14.10 -19.13 -1.87
CA LEU A 352 15.54 -19.00 -2.08
C LEU A 352 15.83 -17.64 -2.74
N VAL A 353 16.38 -16.71 -1.95
CA VAL A 353 16.81 -15.39 -2.42
C VAL A 353 18.26 -15.51 -2.88
N ILE A 354 18.51 -15.16 -4.15
CA ILE A 354 19.80 -15.32 -4.82
C ILE A 354 20.27 -13.92 -5.18
N GLY A 355 21.37 -13.49 -4.57
CA GLY A 355 21.92 -12.16 -4.81
C GLY A 355 23.03 -11.79 -3.83
N ASP A 356 24.23 -11.63 -4.36
CA ASP A 356 25.42 -11.19 -3.62
C ASP A 356 25.23 -9.83 -2.93
N GLU A 357 24.48 -8.91 -3.53
CA GLU A 357 24.18 -7.58 -3.00
C GLU A 357 23.27 -7.61 -1.77
N ILE A 358 22.46 -8.66 -1.63
CA ILE A 358 21.62 -8.89 -0.45
C ILE A 358 22.52 -9.33 0.71
N LEU A 359 23.39 -10.30 0.47
CA LEU A 359 24.35 -10.78 1.47
C LEU A 359 25.34 -9.70 1.92
N LYS A 360 25.73 -8.81 1.01
CA LYS A 360 26.61 -7.65 1.30
C LYS A 360 25.86 -6.50 2.00
N GLY A 361 24.53 -6.59 2.14
CA GLY A 361 23.69 -5.54 2.75
C GLY A 361 23.61 -4.25 1.93
N ARG A 362 23.98 -4.30 0.63
CA ARG A 362 23.89 -3.14 -0.27
C ARG A 362 22.45 -2.86 -0.67
N THR A 363 21.65 -3.93 -0.78
CA THR A 363 20.25 -3.87 -1.13
C THR A 363 19.45 -4.50 0.02
N ALA A 364 18.42 -3.82 0.49
CA ALA A 364 17.51 -4.39 1.47
C ALA A 364 16.61 -5.43 0.78
N ASP A 365 16.47 -6.62 1.37
CA ASP A 365 15.58 -7.65 0.86
C ASP A 365 14.11 -7.29 1.12
N THR A 366 13.46 -6.74 0.10
CA THR A 366 12.01 -6.49 0.09
C THR A 366 11.21 -7.68 -0.47
N ASN A 367 11.86 -8.59 -1.20
CA ASN A 367 11.21 -9.68 -1.90
C ASN A 367 10.71 -10.75 -0.92
N THR A 368 11.49 -11.04 0.13
CA THR A 368 11.04 -11.95 1.20
C THR A 368 9.77 -11.42 1.87
N HIS A 369 9.71 -10.10 2.14
CA HIS A 369 8.52 -9.49 2.72
C HIS A 369 7.32 -9.57 1.78
N ALA A 370 7.50 -9.25 0.50
CA ALA A 370 6.46 -9.37 -0.52
C ALA A 370 5.93 -10.79 -0.66
N ALA A 371 6.82 -11.80 -0.67
CA ALA A 371 6.43 -13.20 -0.74
C ALA A 371 5.67 -13.64 0.51
N ALA A 372 6.14 -13.29 1.70
CA ALA A 372 5.45 -13.60 2.94
C ALA A 372 4.03 -13.00 2.96
N LYS A 373 3.87 -11.76 2.49
CA LYS A 373 2.57 -11.08 2.40
C LYS A 373 1.65 -11.77 1.39
N ALA A 374 2.12 -12.02 0.17
CA ALA A 374 1.33 -12.65 -0.90
C ALA A 374 0.92 -14.08 -0.54
N LEU A 375 1.85 -14.91 -0.09
CA LEU A 375 1.56 -16.30 0.28
C LEU A 375 0.58 -16.37 1.47
N ARG A 376 0.75 -15.52 2.48
CA ARG A 376 -0.18 -15.43 3.63
C ARG A 376 -1.59 -15.03 3.19
N LYS A 377 -1.71 -14.04 2.31
CA LYS A 377 -3.00 -13.58 1.77
C LYS A 377 -3.76 -14.72 1.08
N HIS A 378 -3.05 -15.65 0.47
CA HIS A 378 -3.58 -16.79 -0.27
C HIS A 378 -3.57 -18.12 0.52
N ASN A 379 -3.41 -18.06 1.86
CA ASN A 379 -3.35 -19.23 2.75
C ASN A 379 -2.27 -20.28 2.37
N VAL A 380 -1.18 -19.84 1.76
CA VAL A 380 -0.01 -20.69 1.46
C VAL A 380 1.06 -20.46 2.52
N HIS A 381 1.55 -21.54 3.12
CA HIS A 381 2.48 -21.43 4.25
C HIS A 381 3.93 -21.29 3.78
N LEU A 382 4.50 -20.09 3.89
CA LEU A 382 5.94 -19.89 3.74
C LEU A 382 6.69 -20.43 4.98
N LYS A 383 7.33 -21.58 4.81
CA LYS A 383 7.96 -22.36 5.90
C LYS A 383 9.42 -21.98 6.13
N ARG A 384 10.15 -21.60 5.08
CA ARG A 384 11.58 -21.29 5.16
C ARG A 384 11.99 -20.28 4.10
N VAL A 385 12.93 -19.42 4.46
CA VAL A 385 13.62 -18.50 3.56
C VAL A 385 15.12 -18.72 3.71
N VAL A 386 15.84 -18.76 2.59
CA VAL A 386 17.30 -18.89 2.53
C VAL A 386 17.82 -17.80 1.60
N VAL A 387 18.90 -17.12 1.99
CA VAL A 387 19.59 -16.14 1.15
C VAL A 387 20.96 -16.72 0.79
N VAL A 388 21.30 -16.75 -0.49
CA VAL A 388 22.55 -17.35 -1.02
C VAL A 388 23.24 -16.42 -2.01
N SER A 389 24.55 -16.66 -2.20
CA SER A 389 25.39 -16.03 -3.21
C SER A 389 24.96 -16.41 -4.63
N ASP A 390 25.39 -15.62 -5.62
CA ASP A 390 25.27 -15.95 -7.05
C ASP A 390 26.26 -17.04 -7.49
N ASP A 391 26.35 -18.12 -6.70
CA ASP A 391 27.20 -19.29 -6.96
C ASP A 391 26.37 -20.51 -7.30
N LEU A 392 26.78 -21.24 -8.35
CA LEU A 392 26.02 -22.37 -8.88
C LEU A 392 25.93 -23.53 -7.88
N GLU A 393 27.02 -23.84 -7.17
CA GLU A 393 27.08 -24.97 -6.24
C GLU A 393 26.26 -24.66 -4.99
N ASP A 394 26.36 -23.43 -4.45
CA ASP A 394 25.57 -22.99 -3.30
C ASP A 394 24.07 -23.04 -3.58
N ILE A 395 23.63 -22.52 -4.74
CA ILE A 395 22.22 -22.53 -5.14
C ILE A 395 21.74 -23.98 -5.31
N CYS A 396 22.54 -24.83 -5.97
CA CYS A 396 22.21 -26.24 -6.20
C CYS A 396 22.00 -27.00 -4.88
N HIS A 397 22.94 -26.85 -3.94
CA HIS A 397 22.88 -27.48 -2.63
C HIS A 397 21.64 -27.03 -1.84
N GLU A 398 21.33 -25.73 -1.85
CA GLU A 398 20.16 -25.20 -1.13
C GLU A 398 18.84 -25.61 -1.76
N ILE A 399 18.75 -25.73 -3.10
CA ILE A 399 17.57 -26.31 -3.76
C ILE A 399 17.35 -27.75 -3.29
N GLN A 400 18.38 -28.61 -3.37
CA GLN A 400 18.28 -30.02 -2.95
C GLN A 400 17.90 -30.15 -1.48
N ARG A 401 18.42 -29.27 -0.62
CA ARG A 401 18.07 -29.22 0.80
C ARG A 401 16.62 -28.80 1.01
N LEU A 402 16.13 -27.79 0.28
CA LEU A 402 14.76 -27.31 0.36
C LEU A 402 13.76 -28.34 -0.18
N GLU A 403 14.09 -29.09 -1.25
CA GLU A 403 13.22 -30.15 -1.79
C GLU A 403 12.85 -31.22 -0.76
N GLN A 404 13.71 -31.46 0.24
CA GLN A 404 13.45 -32.41 1.33
C GLN A 404 12.57 -31.81 2.45
N GLN A 405 12.35 -30.50 2.47
CA GLN A 405 11.77 -29.77 3.60
C GLN A 405 10.46 -29.07 3.28
N VAL A 406 10.22 -28.75 2.01
CA VAL A 406 9.06 -27.99 1.53
C VAL A 406 8.47 -28.64 0.29
N ASP A 407 7.19 -28.40 0.05
CA ASP A 407 6.49 -28.95 -1.12
C ASP A 407 6.81 -28.17 -2.39
N ILE A 408 7.04 -26.86 -2.26
CA ILE A 408 7.25 -25.93 -3.37
C ILE A 408 8.43 -25.01 -3.05
N ILE A 409 9.26 -24.74 -4.06
CA ILE A 409 10.38 -23.79 -3.95
C ILE A 409 10.09 -22.57 -4.82
N ILE A 410 10.35 -21.37 -4.31
CA ILE A 410 10.27 -20.11 -5.06
C ILE A 410 11.65 -19.44 -5.02
N THR A 411 12.23 -19.16 -6.17
CA THR A 411 13.49 -18.40 -6.25
C THR A 411 13.23 -16.92 -6.49
N SER A 412 14.15 -16.06 -6.04
CA SER A 412 14.17 -14.64 -6.35
C SER A 412 15.58 -14.22 -6.74
N GLY A 413 15.78 -13.80 -7.99
CA GLY A 413 17.08 -13.32 -8.48
C GLY A 413 17.80 -14.26 -9.45
N GLY A 414 18.83 -13.74 -10.12
CA GLY A 414 19.74 -14.49 -11.01
C GLY A 414 19.13 -15.03 -12.31
N VAL A 415 18.08 -14.39 -12.85
CA VAL A 415 17.35 -14.84 -14.07
C VAL A 415 17.62 -13.99 -15.32
N GLY A 416 18.44 -12.95 -15.21
CA GLY A 416 18.76 -12.07 -16.33
C GLY A 416 19.78 -12.64 -17.32
N PRO A 417 20.24 -11.81 -18.26
CA PRO A 417 21.21 -12.22 -19.28
C PRO A 417 22.67 -12.13 -18.82
N THR A 418 22.99 -11.49 -17.70
CA THR A 418 24.39 -11.21 -17.30
C THR A 418 25.09 -12.47 -16.80
N HIS A 419 26.42 -12.45 -16.72
CA HIS A 419 27.21 -13.68 -16.49
C HIS A 419 27.03 -14.29 -15.10
N ASP A 420 26.68 -13.44 -14.13
CA ASP A 420 26.29 -13.71 -12.75
C ASP A 420 24.85 -14.25 -12.62
N ASP A 421 23.99 -14.08 -13.62
CA ASP A 421 22.67 -14.73 -13.65
C ASP A 421 22.81 -16.24 -13.92
N VAL A 422 22.88 -17.03 -12.84
CA VAL A 422 23.09 -18.49 -12.87
C VAL A 422 21.88 -19.30 -12.41
N THR A 423 20.80 -18.69 -11.90
CA THR A 423 19.66 -19.38 -11.27
C THR A 423 19.08 -20.49 -12.13
N ILE A 424 18.79 -20.24 -13.42
CA ILE A 424 18.21 -21.25 -14.31
C ILE A 424 19.14 -22.45 -14.49
N LYS A 425 20.45 -22.20 -14.61
CA LYS A 425 21.47 -23.25 -14.73
C LYS A 425 21.59 -24.04 -13.43
N SER A 426 21.56 -23.36 -12.28
CA SER A 426 21.62 -24.00 -10.97
C SER A 426 20.39 -24.86 -10.70
N VAL A 427 19.19 -24.41 -11.11
CA VAL A 427 17.97 -25.23 -11.04
C VAL A 427 18.09 -26.48 -11.93
N ALA A 428 18.61 -26.34 -13.15
CA ALA A 428 18.84 -27.47 -14.03
C ALA A 428 19.81 -28.50 -13.39
N ALA A 429 20.91 -28.01 -12.83
CA ALA A 429 21.92 -28.83 -12.16
C ALA A 429 21.36 -29.54 -10.93
N ALA A 430 20.59 -28.84 -10.10
CA ALA A 430 19.95 -29.39 -8.89
C ALA A 430 19.00 -30.53 -9.23
N LEU A 431 18.20 -30.35 -10.29
CA LEU A 431 17.24 -31.33 -10.80
C LEU A 431 17.87 -32.41 -11.70
N GLN A 432 19.19 -32.38 -11.92
CA GLN A 432 19.90 -33.28 -12.84
C GLN A 432 19.27 -33.31 -14.24
N CYS A 433 18.87 -32.14 -14.72
CA CYS A 433 18.14 -31.95 -15.96
C CYS A 433 18.99 -31.24 -17.02
N ASP A 434 18.92 -31.69 -18.27
CA ASP A 434 19.57 -31.04 -19.40
C ASP A 434 18.94 -29.66 -19.68
N LEU A 435 19.78 -28.72 -20.12
CA LEU A 435 19.35 -27.42 -20.63
C LEU A 435 19.15 -27.49 -22.14
N GLU A 436 18.00 -27.03 -22.62
CA GLU A 436 17.63 -27.05 -24.03
C GLU A 436 17.02 -25.71 -24.45
N LEU A 437 17.12 -25.41 -25.75
CA LEU A 437 16.45 -24.24 -26.30
C LEU A 437 14.93 -24.49 -26.28
N HIS A 438 14.20 -23.66 -25.57
CA HIS A 438 12.76 -23.83 -25.37
C HIS A 438 11.99 -23.06 -26.44
N ASP A 439 11.40 -23.79 -27.39
CA ASP A 439 10.71 -23.22 -28.57
C ASP A 439 9.69 -22.13 -28.21
N GLU A 440 8.84 -22.38 -27.20
CA GLU A 440 7.84 -21.40 -26.76
C GLU A 440 8.46 -20.10 -26.20
N MET A 441 9.62 -20.20 -25.52
CA MET A 441 10.32 -19.02 -24.99
C MET A 441 11.00 -18.26 -26.12
N VAL A 442 11.52 -18.97 -27.13
CA VAL A 442 12.06 -18.37 -28.35
C VAL A 442 10.99 -17.55 -29.06
N ASP A 443 9.81 -18.11 -29.26
CA ASP A 443 8.72 -17.40 -29.93
C ASP A 443 8.23 -16.20 -29.13
N LEU A 444 8.13 -16.33 -27.81
CA LEU A 444 7.80 -15.22 -26.92
C LEU A 444 8.84 -14.09 -26.99
N LEU A 445 10.13 -14.43 -27.00
CA LEU A 445 11.22 -13.46 -27.13
C LEU A 445 11.16 -12.71 -28.46
N ARG A 446 10.87 -13.40 -29.57
CA ARG A 446 10.70 -12.78 -30.89
C ARG A 446 9.53 -11.81 -30.90
N GLU A 447 8.40 -12.21 -30.33
CA GLU A 447 7.21 -11.36 -30.23
C GLU A 447 7.47 -10.09 -29.41
N LYS A 448 8.04 -10.22 -28.21
CA LYS A 448 8.28 -9.09 -27.31
C LYS A 448 9.30 -8.10 -27.85
N MET A 449 10.27 -8.57 -28.62
CA MET A 449 11.37 -7.76 -29.15
C MET A 449 11.10 -7.25 -30.57
N ASN A 450 9.89 -7.43 -31.10
CA ASN A 450 9.50 -7.08 -32.48
C ASN A 450 10.54 -7.54 -33.51
N THR A 451 11.06 -8.75 -33.34
CA THR A 451 12.12 -9.29 -34.20
C THR A 451 11.49 -10.22 -35.24
N ASP A 452 11.84 -10.05 -36.52
CA ASP A 452 11.37 -10.94 -37.59
C ASP A 452 11.68 -12.41 -37.25
N HIS A 453 10.74 -13.32 -37.51
CA HIS A 453 10.93 -14.76 -37.26
C HIS A 453 12.10 -15.38 -38.05
N SER A 454 12.62 -14.67 -39.06
CA SER A 454 13.78 -15.05 -39.87
C SER A 454 15.12 -14.57 -39.32
N ALA A 455 15.14 -13.70 -38.30
CA ALA A 455 16.37 -13.20 -37.70
C ALA A 455 16.95 -14.21 -36.68
N GLU A 456 18.29 -14.33 -36.68
CA GLU A 456 19.00 -15.12 -35.67
C GLU A 456 18.89 -14.46 -34.29
N LEU A 457 18.69 -15.28 -33.25
CA LEU A 457 18.69 -14.82 -31.85
C LEU A 457 20.09 -14.38 -31.44
N THR A 458 20.19 -13.28 -30.70
CA THR A 458 21.44 -12.87 -30.03
C THR A 458 21.84 -13.87 -28.95
N GLU A 459 23.13 -13.91 -28.57
CA GLU A 459 23.62 -14.80 -27.51
C GLU A 459 22.89 -14.62 -26.18
N ALA A 460 22.52 -13.39 -25.83
CA ALA A 460 21.72 -13.09 -24.65
C ALA A 460 20.29 -13.66 -24.74
N GLN A 461 19.66 -13.60 -25.92
CA GLN A 461 18.35 -14.20 -26.16
C GLN A 461 18.39 -15.73 -26.14
N VAL A 462 19.42 -16.32 -26.75
CA VAL A 462 19.65 -17.77 -26.68
C VAL A 462 19.81 -18.20 -25.22
N LYS A 463 20.57 -17.46 -24.42
CA LYS A 463 20.72 -17.73 -22.98
C LYS A 463 19.37 -17.70 -22.25
N MET A 464 18.56 -16.65 -22.46
CA MET A 464 17.23 -16.54 -21.82
C MET A 464 16.23 -17.60 -22.31
N ALA A 465 16.39 -18.08 -23.55
CA ALA A 465 15.55 -19.14 -24.12
C ALA A 465 16.04 -20.56 -23.79
N THR A 466 17.24 -20.70 -23.22
CA THR A 466 17.79 -22.00 -22.83
C THR A 466 17.33 -22.34 -21.42
N LEU A 467 16.40 -23.28 -21.30
CA LEU A 467 15.70 -23.63 -20.06
C LEU A 467 15.88 -25.13 -19.75
N PRO A 468 15.69 -25.59 -18.50
CA PRO A 468 15.67 -27.02 -18.18
C PRO A 468 14.61 -27.74 -19.03
N ARG A 469 14.90 -28.96 -19.51
CA ARG A 469 13.98 -29.74 -20.35
C ARG A 469 12.57 -29.89 -19.75
N THR A 470 12.45 -29.95 -18.43
CA THR A 470 11.17 -30.06 -17.71
C THR A 470 10.46 -28.73 -17.43
N SER A 471 10.88 -27.65 -18.08
CA SER A 471 10.33 -26.31 -17.89
C SER A 471 8.90 -26.19 -18.42
N LYS A 472 8.10 -25.37 -17.74
CA LYS A 472 6.78 -24.93 -18.18
C LYS A 472 6.67 -23.43 -18.03
N LEU A 473 6.19 -22.76 -19.08
CA LEU A 473 5.83 -21.35 -19.03
C LEU A 473 4.41 -21.20 -18.49
N ARG A 474 4.27 -20.55 -17.34
CA ARG A 474 2.98 -20.32 -16.67
C ARG A 474 2.52 -18.89 -16.89
N TYR A 475 1.49 -18.71 -17.71
CA TYR A 475 0.82 -17.43 -17.92
C TYR A 475 -0.22 -17.23 -16.82
N LEU A 476 0.24 -16.69 -15.68
CA LEU A 476 -0.58 -16.49 -14.49
C LEU A 476 -1.17 -15.07 -14.39
N SER A 477 -0.93 -14.22 -15.39
CA SER A 477 -1.49 -12.86 -15.47
C SER A 477 -2.62 -12.82 -16.48
N GLU A 478 -3.68 -12.05 -16.19
CA GLU A 478 -4.74 -11.74 -17.15
C GLU A 478 -4.26 -10.86 -18.31
N ASN A 479 -3.15 -10.15 -18.12
CA ASN A 479 -2.55 -9.32 -19.16
C ASN A 479 -1.69 -10.19 -20.10
N PRO A 480 -2.07 -10.38 -21.38
CA PRO A 480 -1.29 -11.17 -22.33
C PRO A 480 0.10 -10.56 -22.63
N LYS A 481 0.32 -9.30 -22.23
CA LYS A 481 1.63 -8.65 -22.39
C LYS A 481 2.62 -8.98 -21.29
N ASP A 482 2.23 -9.63 -20.21
CA ASP A 482 3.16 -9.97 -19.13
C ASP A 482 4.01 -11.20 -19.48
N TRP A 483 5.21 -11.24 -18.92
CA TRP A 483 6.09 -12.41 -19.05
C TRP A 483 5.54 -13.59 -18.21
N PRO A 484 5.60 -14.83 -18.71
CA PRO A 484 5.20 -16.00 -17.92
C PRO A 484 6.11 -16.19 -16.70
N VAL A 485 5.64 -16.97 -15.73
CA VAL A 485 6.47 -17.50 -14.65
C VAL A 485 7.06 -18.82 -15.12
N LEU A 486 8.38 -18.97 -14.98
CA LEU A 486 9.05 -20.22 -15.30
C LEU A 486 8.86 -21.21 -14.15
N GLN A 487 8.34 -22.39 -14.46
CA GLN A 487 8.20 -23.48 -13.51
C GLN A 487 9.02 -24.69 -13.97
N CYS A 488 9.87 -25.22 -13.09
CA CYS A 488 10.56 -26.49 -13.28
C CYS A 488 10.15 -27.43 -12.14
N GLN A 489 9.39 -28.48 -12.46
CA GLN A 489 8.79 -29.36 -11.44
C GLN A 489 8.02 -28.54 -10.36
N ASN A 490 8.39 -28.64 -9.09
CA ASN A 490 7.82 -27.88 -7.97
C ASN A 490 8.57 -26.56 -7.67
N ILE A 491 9.46 -26.11 -8.57
CA ILE A 491 10.26 -24.89 -8.42
C ILE A 491 9.71 -23.79 -9.33
N PHE A 492 9.36 -22.63 -8.75
CA PHE A 492 8.97 -21.42 -9.47
C PHE A 492 10.11 -20.41 -9.47
N ILE A 493 10.51 -19.97 -10.65
CA ILE A 493 11.66 -19.10 -10.85
C ILE A 493 11.17 -17.67 -11.12
N LEU A 494 11.46 -16.74 -10.20
CA LEU A 494 11.03 -15.34 -10.28
C LEU A 494 12.22 -14.38 -10.34
N PRO A 495 12.05 -13.19 -10.96
CA PRO A 495 13.10 -12.18 -11.06
C PRO A 495 13.43 -11.54 -9.71
N GLY A 496 14.66 -11.04 -9.55
CA GLY A 496 15.10 -10.37 -8.32
C GLY A 496 14.66 -8.91 -8.20
N VAL A 497 14.31 -8.25 -9.31
CA VAL A 497 13.87 -6.85 -9.30
C VAL A 497 12.52 -6.74 -8.57
N PRO A 498 12.41 -5.94 -7.49
CA PRO A 498 11.22 -5.94 -6.62
C PRO A 498 9.89 -5.72 -7.35
N GLU A 499 9.84 -4.74 -8.26
CA GLU A 499 8.62 -4.43 -9.01
C GLU A 499 8.10 -5.64 -9.83
N PHE A 500 9.01 -6.44 -10.39
CA PHE A 500 8.64 -7.61 -11.17
C PHE A 500 8.37 -8.83 -10.29
N PHE A 501 9.12 -8.96 -9.18
CA PHE A 501 8.92 -10.01 -8.20
C PHE A 501 7.54 -9.89 -7.56
N GLU A 502 7.18 -8.72 -7.04
CA GLU A 502 5.91 -8.45 -6.36
C GLU A 502 4.69 -8.80 -7.22
N LYS A 503 4.71 -8.41 -8.50
CA LYS A 503 3.63 -8.76 -9.44
C LYS A 503 3.53 -10.26 -9.68
N LYS A 504 4.67 -10.95 -9.81
CA LYS A 504 4.71 -12.39 -10.12
C LYS A 504 4.37 -13.26 -8.92
N ILE A 505 4.83 -12.90 -7.73
CA ILE A 505 4.61 -13.69 -6.52
C ILE A 505 3.14 -13.69 -6.10
N GLU A 506 2.42 -12.58 -6.32
CA GLU A 506 0.98 -12.52 -6.10
C GLU A 506 0.25 -13.55 -6.99
N ASN A 507 0.56 -13.56 -8.30
CA ASN A 507 -0.06 -14.50 -9.25
C ASN A 507 0.32 -15.96 -8.95
N VAL A 508 1.55 -16.22 -8.50
CA VAL A 508 1.98 -17.56 -8.08
C VAL A 508 1.22 -17.98 -6.82
N ALA A 509 1.10 -17.10 -5.82
CA ALA A 509 0.38 -17.41 -4.59
C ALA A 509 -1.10 -17.73 -4.85
N GLU A 510 -1.76 -16.98 -5.73
CA GLU A 510 -3.14 -17.26 -6.17
C GLU A 510 -3.25 -18.59 -6.94
N TYR A 511 -2.32 -18.84 -7.86
CA TYR A 511 -2.27 -20.12 -8.58
C TYR A 511 -2.13 -21.31 -7.64
N LEU A 512 -1.28 -21.19 -6.61
CA LEU A 512 -1.06 -22.23 -5.62
C LEU A 512 -2.28 -22.42 -4.71
N SER A 513 -2.97 -21.34 -4.32
CA SER A 513 -4.18 -21.44 -3.50
C SER A 513 -5.35 -22.08 -4.23
N CYS A 514 -5.48 -21.86 -5.54
CA CYS A 514 -6.46 -22.54 -6.39
C CYS A 514 -6.24 -24.06 -6.50
N GLN A 515 -5.05 -24.54 -6.17
CA GLN A 515 -4.69 -25.97 -6.19
C GLN A 515 -4.80 -26.63 -4.80
N LEU A 516 -5.23 -25.88 -3.77
CA LEU A 516 -5.33 -26.33 -2.38
C LEU A 516 -6.78 -26.29 -1.91
N GLU A 517 -7.20 -27.31 -1.14
CA GLU A 517 -8.43 -27.19 -0.37
C GLU A 517 -8.29 -26.04 0.63
N ARG A 518 -9.32 -25.19 0.68
CA ARG A 518 -9.29 -23.92 1.42
C ARG A 518 -9.11 -24.21 2.91
N SER A 519 -7.96 -23.84 3.45
CA SER A 519 -7.79 -23.69 4.90
C SER A 519 -8.33 -22.33 5.33
N GLU A 520 -9.25 -22.34 6.30
CA GLU A 520 -9.83 -21.12 6.86
C GLU A 520 -8.94 -20.58 7.99
N ALA A 521 -8.44 -19.36 7.81
CA ALA A 521 -7.70 -18.66 8.84
C ALA A 521 -8.63 -17.73 9.64
N TYR A 522 -8.58 -17.84 10.97
CA TYR A 522 -9.38 -17.03 11.88
C TYR A 522 -8.45 -16.11 12.70
N LYS A 523 -8.63 -14.80 12.59
CA LYS A 523 -7.96 -13.81 13.45
C LYS A 523 -8.92 -13.35 14.53
N VAL A 524 -8.54 -13.56 15.79
CA VAL A 524 -9.27 -13.09 16.98
C VAL A 524 -8.46 -11.95 17.59
N VAL A 525 -9.07 -10.77 17.75
CA VAL A 525 -8.45 -9.62 18.41
C VAL A 525 -9.06 -9.51 19.81
N LEU A 526 -8.22 -9.46 20.83
CA LEU A 526 -8.62 -9.40 22.23
C LEU A 526 -7.98 -8.18 22.88
N SER A 527 -8.74 -7.46 23.71
CA SER A 527 -8.23 -6.34 24.53
C SER A 527 -7.64 -6.85 25.84
N VAL A 528 -6.72 -7.81 25.78
CA VAL A 528 -6.06 -8.40 26.95
C VAL A 528 -4.59 -8.63 26.62
N ASP A 529 -3.74 -8.51 27.65
CA ASP A 529 -2.32 -8.82 27.55
C ASP A 529 -2.11 -10.29 27.15
N GLU A 530 -1.11 -10.55 26.30
CA GLU A 530 -0.76 -11.89 25.83
C GLU A 530 -0.59 -12.87 27.00
N ASN A 531 0.03 -12.45 28.11
CA ASN A 531 0.29 -13.30 29.28
C ASN A 531 -0.99 -13.88 29.89
N LEU A 532 -2.13 -13.18 29.77
CA LEU A 532 -3.41 -13.65 30.28
C LEU A 532 -4.02 -14.77 29.42
N ILE A 533 -3.61 -14.86 28.15
CA ILE A 533 -4.16 -15.83 27.19
C ILE A 533 -3.19 -16.94 26.81
N VAL A 534 -1.90 -16.86 27.17
CA VAL A 534 -0.90 -17.93 26.90
C VAL A 534 -1.41 -19.31 27.31
N SER A 535 -1.97 -19.45 28.51
CA SER A 535 -2.45 -20.75 29.01
C SER A 535 -3.61 -21.32 28.18
N VAL A 536 -4.43 -20.45 27.61
CA VAL A 536 -5.55 -20.82 26.73
C VAL A 536 -5.02 -21.17 25.34
N LEU A 537 -4.10 -20.36 24.80
CA LEU A 537 -3.45 -20.60 23.51
C LEU A 537 -2.72 -21.94 23.50
N ASN A 538 -1.95 -22.25 24.55
CA ASN A 538 -1.26 -23.53 24.69
C ASN A 538 -2.24 -24.71 24.67
N LYS A 539 -3.37 -24.60 25.38
CA LYS A 539 -4.42 -25.63 25.35
C LYS A 539 -5.04 -25.79 23.97
N VAL A 540 -5.20 -24.70 23.20
CA VAL A 540 -5.74 -24.77 21.84
C VAL A 540 -4.75 -25.50 20.92
N VAL A 541 -3.45 -25.20 21.02
CA VAL A 541 -2.40 -25.89 20.26
C VAL A 541 -2.32 -27.37 20.64
N GLU A 542 -2.38 -27.70 21.94
CA GLU A 542 -2.39 -29.08 22.43
C GLU A 542 -3.60 -29.87 21.93
N ASN A 543 -4.79 -29.26 21.93
CA ASN A 543 -6.03 -29.92 21.51
C ASN A 543 -6.21 -29.94 19.98
N HIS A 544 -5.49 -29.09 19.25
CA HIS A 544 -5.59 -28.97 17.79
C HIS A 544 -4.21 -28.86 17.12
N PRO A 545 -3.38 -29.92 17.18
CA PRO A 545 -2.00 -29.89 16.67
C PRO A 545 -1.89 -29.67 15.16
N SER A 546 -2.97 -29.90 14.39
CA SER A 546 -3.05 -29.61 12.96
C SER A 546 -3.35 -28.13 12.64
N LYS A 547 -3.67 -27.30 13.64
CA LYS A 547 -3.97 -25.88 13.45
C LYS A 547 -2.80 -25.01 13.85
N ALA A 548 -2.38 -24.13 12.94
CA ALA A 548 -1.39 -23.12 13.25
C ALA A 548 -2.02 -21.98 14.07
N VAL A 549 -1.56 -21.77 15.30
CA VAL A 549 -2.03 -20.71 16.20
C VAL A 549 -0.85 -19.78 16.48
N TYR A 550 -1.05 -18.48 16.26
CA TYR A 550 -0.03 -17.45 16.49
C TYR A 550 -0.65 -16.33 17.33
N CYS A 551 0.09 -15.83 18.31
CA CYS A 551 -0.24 -14.59 19.02
C CYS A 551 0.71 -13.49 18.54
N LEU A 552 0.16 -12.33 18.22
CA LEU A 552 0.91 -11.15 17.84
C LEU A 552 0.54 -10.04 18.83
N PRO A 553 1.51 -9.42 19.51
CA PRO A 553 1.26 -8.34 20.46
C PRO A 553 0.74 -7.06 19.81
#